data_AF-A0A353BGS6-F1
#
_entry.id   AF-A0A353BGS6-F1
#
_cell.length_a   1.000
_cell.length_b   1.000
_cell.length_c   1.000
_cell.angle_alpha   90.00
_cell.angle_beta   90.00
_cell.angle_gamma   90.00
#
_symmetry.space_group_name_H-M   'P 1'
#
loop_
_entity.id
_entity.type
_entity.pdbx_description
1 polymer ?
#
loop_
_entity_poly.entity_id
_entity_poly.type
_entity_poly.pdbx_seq_one_letter_code
_entity_poly.pdbx_strand_id
1 'polypeptide(L)' 'MTKVSLAACRSYQPDSVLAAVSSCLEAFGGMSSFVRPGQRVLLKPNLLSAKIPEEAITTHPAVLEAVIVLVK' A
#
# COMPACT_ATOMS: atom_id res chain seq x y z
N MET A 1 14.08 5.83 19.78
CA MET A 1 12.65 6.15 19.61
C MET A 1 12.11 5.37 18.43
N THR A 2 10.89 4.85 18.51
CA THR A 2 10.22 4.19 17.38
C THR A 2 9.59 5.24 16.47
N LYS A 3 9.82 5.14 15.16
CA LYS A 3 9.25 6.05 14.16
C LYS A 3 7.94 5.47 13.62
N VAL A 4 6.88 6.26 13.63
CA VAL A 4 5.55 5.91 13.12
C VAL A 4 5.13 6.95 12.09
N SER A 5 4.50 6.52 11.00
CA SER A 5 3.97 7.39 9.93
C SER A 5 2.49 7.14 9.76
N LEU A 6 1.72 8.22 9.57
CA LEU A 6 0.26 8.20 9.44
C LEU A 6 -0.15 9.21 8.35
N ALA A 7 -1.03 8.80 7.45
CA ALA A 7 -1.63 9.65 6.44
C ALA A 7 -3.15 9.43 6.39
N ALA A 8 -3.91 10.51 6.23
CA ALA A 8 -5.36 10.42 6.09
C ALA A 8 -5.73 9.99 4.66
N CYS A 9 -6.55 8.94 4.53
CA CYS A 9 -7.11 8.49 3.27
C CYS A 9 -8.64 8.43 3.39
N ARG A 10 -9.34 9.38 2.77
CA ARG A 10 -10.80 9.55 2.97
C ARG A 10 -11.66 8.71 2.04
N SER A 11 -11.06 8.05 1.05
CA SER A 11 -11.76 7.18 0.11
C SER A 11 -10.81 6.11 -0.43
N TYR A 12 -11.39 5.08 -1.06
CA TYR A 12 -10.62 4.08 -1.81
C TYR A 12 -10.44 4.44 -3.29
N GLN A 13 -10.63 5.71 -3.67
CA GLN A 13 -10.29 6.14 -5.03
C GLN A 13 -8.77 5.96 -5.27
N PRO A 14 -8.34 5.41 -6.42
CA PRO A 14 -6.95 5.02 -6.66
C PRO A 14 -5.94 6.12 -6.32
N ASP A 15 -6.17 7.35 -6.79
CA ASP A 15 -5.26 8.49 -6.55
C ASP A 15 -5.17 8.86 -5.06
N SER A 16 -6.28 8.77 -4.32
CA SER A 16 -6.31 9.05 -2.88
C SER A 16 -5.48 8.03 -2.11
N VAL A 17 -5.61 6.75 -2.47
CA VAL A 17 -4.88 5.65 -1.82
C VAL A 17 -3.40 5.72 -2.16
N LEU A 18 -3.05 5.94 -3.43
CA LEU A 18 -1.67 6.07 -3.86
C LEU A 18 -0.97 7.23 -3.14
N ALA A 19 -1.61 8.39 -3.05
CA ALA A 19 -1.07 9.55 -2.34
C ALA A 19 -0.83 9.25 -0.85
N ALA A 20 -1.79 8.63 -0.17
CA ALA A 20 -1.66 8.29 1.24
C ALA A 20 -0.57 7.24 1.51
N VAL A 21 -0.52 6.17 0.71
CA VAL A 21 0.52 5.13 0.83
C VAL A 21 1.91 5.72 0.57
N SER A 22 2.05 6.54 -0.48
CA SER A 22 3.31 7.20 -0.81
C SER A 22 3.76 8.11 0.34
N SER A 23 2.86 8.96 0.86
CA SER A 23 3.16 9.84 2.00
C SER A 23 3.62 9.06 3.24
N CYS A 24 3.03 7.89 3.50
CA CYS A 24 3.46 7.05 4.61
C CYS A 24 4.91 6.54 4.42
N LEU A 25 5.26 6.12 3.21
CA LEU A 25 6.58 5.58 2.87
C LEU A 25 7.66 6.66 2.77
N GLU A 26 7.34 7.87 2.31
CA GLU A 26 8.29 8.99 2.23
C GLU A 26 8.93 9.31 3.58
N ALA A 27 8.15 9.20 4.67
CA ALA A 27 8.68 9.35 6.01
C ALA A 27 9.82 8.35 6.32
N PHE A 28 9.91 7.22 5.62
CA PHE A 28 10.96 6.21 5.75
C PHE A 28 11.94 6.19 4.57
N GLY A 29 11.98 7.25 3.75
CA GLY A 29 12.85 7.36 2.58
C GLY A 29 12.26 6.75 1.29
N GLY A 30 10.95 6.57 1.24
CA GLY A 30 10.22 6.10 0.06
C GLY A 30 10.35 4.59 -0.16
N MET A 31 9.72 4.11 -1.25
CA MET A 31 9.72 2.68 -1.57
C MET A 31 11.15 2.15 -1.84
N SER A 32 12.02 2.96 -2.43
CA SER A 32 13.42 2.60 -2.76
C SER A 32 14.28 2.26 -1.54
N SER A 33 13.85 2.68 -0.34
CA SER A 33 14.48 2.26 0.92
C SER A 33 14.24 0.78 1.25
N PHE A 34 13.19 0.17 0.67
CA PHE A 34 12.76 -1.19 0.96
C PHE A 34 12.95 -2.13 -0.24
N VAL A 35 12.65 -1.65 -1.45
CA VAL A 35 12.70 -2.43 -2.69
C VAL A 35 13.65 -1.78 -3.69
N ARG A 36 14.52 -2.56 -4.31
CA ARG A 36 15.49 -2.12 -5.32
C ARG A 36 15.24 -2.81 -6.66
N PRO A 37 15.57 -2.18 -7.80
CA PRO A 37 15.48 -2.80 -9.11
C PRO A 37 16.19 -4.16 -9.16
N GLY A 38 15.53 -5.15 -9.77
CA GLY A 38 16.03 -6.52 -9.90
C GLY A 38 15.72 -7.44 -8.71
N GLN A 39 15.18 -6.92 -7.60
CA GLN A 39 14.72 -7.78 -6.50
C GLN A 39 13.44 -8.53 -6.87
N ARG A 40 13.36 -9.80 -6.47
CA ARG A 40 12.12 -10.58 -6.52
C ARG A 40 11.34 -10.33 -5.24
N VAL A 41 10.24 -9.59 -5.34
CA VAL A 41 9.39 -9.22 -4.19
C VAL A 41 8.06 -9.94 -4.28
N LEU A 42 7.61 -10.54 -3.17
CA LEU A 42 6.26 -11.07 -3.02
C LEU A 42 5.36 -10.01 -2.38
N LEU A 43 4.29 -9.64 -3.06
CA LEU A 43 3.20 -8.89 -2.43
C LEU A 43 2.22 -9.89 -1.79
N LYS A 44 2.05 -9.80 -0.46
CA LYS A 44 1.17 -10.68 0.31
C LYS A 44 -0.11 -9.94 0.73
N PRO A 45 -1.14 -9.82 -0.14
CA PRO A 45 -2.42 -9.28 0.28
C PRO A 45 -3.03 -10.18 1.37
N ASN A 46 -3.85 -9.59 2.25
CA ASN A 46 -4.60 -10.36 3.23
C ASN A 46 -5.90 -10.86 2.59
N LEU A 47 -5.96 -12.17 2.31
CA LEU A 47 -7.12 -12.83 1.71
C LEU A 47 -7.70 -13.84 2.71
N LEU A 48 -8.86 -13.52 3.31
CA LEU A 48 -9.54 -14.41 4.25
C LEU A 48 -10.57 -15.31 3.57
N SER A 49 -11.46 -14.72 2.76
CA SER A 49 -12.48 -15.42 1.98
C SER A 49 -12.85 -14.61 0.73
N ALA A 50 -13.45 -15.23 -0.28
CA ALA A 50 -13.85 -14.56 -1.52
C ALA A 50 -15.03 -13.61 -1.27
N LYS A 51 -14.76 -12.31 -1.20
CA LYS A 51 -15.70 -11.26 -0.79
C LYS A 51 -15.52 -9.99 -1.61
N ILE A 52 -16.60 -9.23 -1.77
CA ILE A 52 -16.55 -7.93 -2.46
C ILE A 52 -15.81 -6.88 -1.60
N PRO A 53 -15.17 -5.86 -2.21
CA PRO A 53 -14.36 -4.87 -1.49
C PRO A 53 -15.12 -4.12 -0.39
N GLU A 54 -16.41 -3.88 -0.59
CA GLU A 54 -17.29 -3.13 0.33
C GLU A 54 -17.49 -3.83 1.67
N GLU A 55 -17.32 -5.15 1.72
CA GLU A 55 -17.37 -5.92 2.97
C GLU A 55 -16.10 -5.73 3.83
N ALA A 56 -15.03 -5.16 3.29
CA ALA A 56 -13.75 -4.92 3.98
C ALA A 56 -13.14 -6.15 4.70
N ILE A 57 -13.43 -7.35 4.20
CA ILE A 57 -12.92 -8.63 4.74
C ILE A 57 -11.50 -8.95 4.23
N THR A 58 -11.20 -8.56 2.99
CA THR A 58 -9.88 -8.73 2.36
C THR A 58 -9.26 -7.37 2.07
N THR A 59 -7.95 -7.33 1.80
CA THR A 59 -7.29 -6.08 1.42
C THR A 59 -7.98 -5.44 0.20
N HIS A 60 -8.37 -4.18 0.32
CA HIS A 60 -9.03 -3.45 -0.77
C HIS A 60 -8.12 -3.38 -2.02
N PRO A 61 -8.63 -3.66 -3.23
CA PRO A 61 -7.82 -3.68 -4.46
C PRO A 61 -6.98 -2.41 -4.70
N ALA A 62 -7.55 -1.23 -4.46
CA ALA A 62 -6.83 0.06 -4.60
C ALA A 62 -5.56 0.16 -3.73
N VAL A 63 -5.53 -0.47 -2.55
CA VAL A 63 -4.31 -0.50 -1.70
C VAL A 63 -3.26 -1.40 -2.33
N LEU A 64 -3.67 -2.54 -2.87
CA LEU A 64 -2.77 -3.46 -3.55
C LEU A 64 -2.20 -2.80 -4.83
N GLU A 65 -3.04 -2.12 -5.61
CA GLU A 65 -2.63 -1.37 -6.80
C GLU A 65 -1.59 -0.29 -6.47
N ALA A 66 -1.84 0.52 -5.43
CA ALA A 66 -0.90 1.55 -5.00
C ALA A 66 0.49 0.96 -4.68
N VAL A 67 0.53 -0.16 -3.96
CA VAL A 67 1.80 -0.84 -3.66
C VAL A 67 2.44 -1.43 -4.92
N ILE A 68 1.65 -2.06 -5.82
CA ILE A 68 2.15 -2.58 -7.11
C ILE A 68 2.81 -1.48 -7.95
N VAL A 69 2.21 -0.29 -8.00
CA VAL A 69 2.78 0.86 -8.72
C VAL A 69 4.11 1.29 -8.11
N LEU A 70 4.21 1.30 -6.77
CA LEU A 70 5.38 1.79 -6.07
C LEU A 70 6.57 0.81 -6.06
N VAL A 71 6.34 -0.51 -6.04
CA VAL A 71 7.42 -1.52 -5.99
C VAL A 71 8.15 -1.75 -7.32
N LYS A 72 7.77 -1.03 -8.38
CA LYS A 72 8.40 -1.14 -9.71
C LYS A 72 9.86 -0.69 -9.70
#